data_AF-A0A438CF82-F1
#
_entry.id   AF-A0A438CF82-F1
#
_cell.length_a   1.000
_cell.length_b   1.000
_cell.length_c   1.000
_cell.angle_alpha   90.00
_cell.angle_beta   90.00
_cell.angle_gamma   90.00
#
_symmetry.space_group_name_H-M   'P 1'
#
loop_
_entity.id
_entity.type
_entity.pdbx_description
1 polymer ?
#
loop_
_entity_poly.entity_id
_entity_poly.type
_entity_poly.pdbx_seq_one_letter_code
_entity_poly.pdbx_strand_id
1 'polypeptide(L)'
;MKWSPQDAMKAYLHTLQLCKTHFNDQYCTLGTRNLIQPHWMEFISALAAGNQAKLMVQITSDQGITPLTIALAVAAKHTKARFICILHQLQDIEDCKAQLSCYNLKDVAEFVHGNPCEIIDMNPRGSIVVVSNLERRRNGASFGEVIKGRKGVECVTRSIGEGMELTRIGLSCSCLHIQLVG
;
A
#
# COMPACT_ATOMS: atom_id res chain seq x y z
N MET A 1 18.02 4.62 -4.99
CA MET A 1 16.75 5.40 -5.09
C MET A 1 17.00 6.77 -4.49
N LYS A 2 16.45 7.84 -5.08
CA LYS A 2 16.54 9.21 -4.54
C LYS A 2 15.19 9.55 -3.91
N TRP A 3 15.17 9.86 -2.61
CA TRP A 3 13.96 10.31 -1.91
C TRP A 3 13.47 11.64 -2.50
N SER A 4 12.15 11.79 -2.63
CA SER A 4 11.47 12.98 -3.12
C SER A 4 10.63 13.61 -2.00
N PRO A 5 11.14 14.64 -1.30
CA PRO A 5 10.38 15.36 -0.28
C PRO A 5 9.09 15.97 -0.82
N GLN A 6 9.10 16.40 -2.09
CA GLN A 6 7.96 17.03 -2.74
C GLN A 6 6.82 16.03 -2.97
N ASP A 7 7.13 14.83 -3.46
CA ASP A 7 6.11 13.79 -3.69
C ASP A 7 5.56 13.28 -2.35
N ALA A 8 6.43 13.13 -1.34
CA ALA A 8 6.03 12.78 0.02
C ALA A 8 5.04 13.80 0.61
N MET A 9 5.38 15.09 0.54
CA MET A 9 4.55 16.17 1.08
C MET A 9 3.19 16.27 0.36
N LYS A 10 3.18 16.18 -0.97
CA LYS A 10 1.94 16.22 -1.76
C LYS A 10 1.02 15.05 -1.44
N ALA A 11 1.57 13.83 -1.35
CA ALA A 11 0.81 12.64 -1.00
C ALA A 11 0.25 12.73 0.43
N TYR A 12 1.06 13.19 1.39
CA TYR A 12 0.65 13.40 2.77
C TYR A 12 -0.56 14.34 2.87
N LEU A 13 -0.44 15.56 2.33
CA LEU A 13 -1.48 16.59 2.43
C LEU A 13 -2.77 16.18 1.72
N HIS A 14 -2.65 15.55 0.54
CA HIS A 14 -3.82 15.08 -0.20
C HIS A 14 -4.53 13.94 0.54
N THR A 15 -3.78 13.00 1.13
CA THR A 15 -4.36 11.92 1.94
C THR A 15 -5.07 12.47 3.17
N LEU A 16 -4.45 13.44 3.88
CA LEU A 16 -5.02 14.11 5.04
C LEU A 16 -6.36 14.79 4.70
N GLN A 17 -6.44 15.43 3.52
CA GLN A 17 -7.67 16.06 3.05
C GLN A 17 -8.78 15.03 2.79
N LEU A 18 -8.48 13.95 2.06
CA LEU A 18 -9.49 12.94 1.72
C LEU A 18 -9.94 12.13 2.94
N CYS A 19 -9.03 11.82 3.86
CA CYS A 19 -9.37 11.13 5.10
C CYS A 19 -10.29 11.98 5.99
N LYS A 20 -10.03 13.29 6.11
CA LYS A 20 -10.95 14.21 6.81
C LYS A 20 -12.36 14.21 6.22
N THR A 21 -12.48 14.16 4.89
CA THR A 21 -13.77 14.04 4.21
C THR A 21 -14.44 12.68 4.46
N HIS A 22 -13.67 11.58 4.50
CA HIS A 22 -14.16 10.24 4.80
C HIS A 22 -14.70 10.09 6.24
N PHE A 23 -14.09 10.74 7.24
CA PHE A 23 -14.51 10.64 8.65
C PHE A 23 -15.61 11.62 9.07
N ASN A 24 -15.87 12.66 8.27
CA ASN A 24 -16.88 13.68 8.60
C ASN A 24 -18.33 13.18 8.49
N ASP A 25 -18.55 11.98 7.97
CA ASP A 25 -19.89 11.36 7.86
C ASP A 25 -20.26 10.47 9.07
N GLN A 26 -19.32 10.21 10.01
CA GLN A 26 -19.57 9.27 11.12
C GLN A 26 -19.31 9.77 12.55
N TYR A 27 -18.74 10.96 12.77
CA TYR A 27 -18.49 11.49 14.13
C TYR A 27 -18.66 13.02 14.26
N CYS A 28 -19.83 13.56 13.92
CA CYS A 28 -20.22 14.88 14.40
C CYS A 28 -20.95 14.80 15.76
N THR A 29 -20.29 14.29 16.80
CA THR A 29 -20.65 14.56 18.21
C THR A 29 -19.43 14.38 19.13
N LEU A 30 -18.46 15.30 19.10
CA LEU A 30 -17.85 15.84 20.33
C LEU A 30 -16.89 16.99 20.02
N GLY A 31 -17.26 18.18 20.49
CA GLY A 31 -16.41 19.36 20.49
C GLY A 31 -15.26 19.22 21.49
N THR A 32 -14.16 18.62 21.07
CA THR A 32 -12.87 18.72 21.77
C THR A 32 -11.75 19.00 20.78
N ARG A 33 -11.02 20.09 21.03
CA ARG A 33 -9.78 20.50 20.37
C ARG A 33 -8.63 19.53 20.68
N ASN A 34 -8.80 18.26 20.34
CA ASN A 34 -7.73 17.27 20.41
C ASN A 34 -7.15 17.14 19.00
N LEU A 35 -5.85 17.41 18.87
CA LEU A 35 -5.07 17.19 17.65
C LEU A 35 -5.49 15.84 17.05
N ILE A 36 -6.16 15.85 15.90
CA ILE A 36 -6.40 14.63 15.12
C ILE A 36 -5.01 14.11 14.78
N GLN A 37 -4.54 13.08 15.49
CA GLN A 37 -3.32 12.39 15.09
C GLN A 37 -3.54 11.92 13.65
N PRO A 38 -2.69 12.30 12.69
CA PRO A 38 -2.72 11.63 11.39
C PRO A 38 -2.60 10.14 11.69
N HIS A 39 -3.53 9.36 11.17
CA HIS A 39 -3.46 7.91 11.34
C HIS A 39 -2.26 7.41 10.51
N TRP A 40 -1.94 6.13 10.58
CA TRP A 40 -0.80 5.57 9.85
C TRP A 40 -0.84 5.82 8.31
N MET A 41 -2.00 6.18 7.78
CA MET A 41 -2.31 6.36 6.38
C MET A 41 -1.59 7.54 5.72
N GLU A 42 -1.60 8.73 6.32
CA GLU A 42 -0.89 9.89 5.76
C GLU A 42 0.62 9.66 5.74
N PHE A 43 1.15 8.99 6.75
CA PHE A 43 2.55 8.58 6.79
C PHE A 43 2.87 7.55 5.70
N ILE A 44 2.02 6.54 5.53
CA ILE A 44 2.21 5.51 4.51
C ILE A 44 2.17 6.10 3.10
N SER A 45 1.23 7.01 2.80
CA SER A 45 1.17 7.65 1.48
C SER A 45 2.41 8.50 1.21
N ALA A 46 2.86 9.27 2.21
CA ALA A 46 4.09 10.05 2.11
C ALA A 46 5.32 9.15 1.88
N LEU A 47 5.41 8.03 2.59
CA LEU A 47 6.52 7.09 2.48
C LEU A 47 6.55 6.41 1.11
N ALA A 48 5.38 5.97 0.62
CA ALA A 48 5.26 5.31 -0.68
C ALA A 48 5.56 6.30 -1.83
N ALA A 49 5.02 7.51 -1.75
CA ALA A 49 5.23 8.54 -2.77
C ALA A 49 6.67 9.10 -2.75
N GLY A 50 7.20 9.40 -1.57
CA GLY A 50 8.54 9.95 -1.42
C GLY A 50 9.64 9.00 -1.82
N ASN A 51 9.43 7.69 -1.67
CA ASN A 51 10.35 6.70 -2.21
C ASN A 51 10.13 6.40 -3.70
N GLN A 52 9.16 7.06 -4.35
CA GLN A 52 8.80 6.86 -5.76
C GLN A 52 8.52 5.39 -6.07
N ALA A 53 7.75 4.74 -5.20
CA ALA A 53 7.37 3.34 -5.38
C ALA A 53 6.71 3.15 -6.74
N LYS A 54 7.15 2.15 -7.52
CA LYS A 54 6.57 1.85 -8.85
C LYS A 54 5.35 0.93 -8.80
N LEU A 55 5.26 0.12 -7.75
CA LEU A 55 4.18 -0.82 -7.49
C LEU A 55 3.82 -0.74 -6.01
N MET A 56 2.55 -0.54 -5.71
CA MET A 56 1.96 -0.58 -4.37
C MET A 56 0.89 -1.68 -4.37
N VAL A 57 0.83 -2.50 -3.31
CA VAL A 57 -0.15 -3.59 -3.23
C VAL A 57 -0.78 -3.62 -1.84
N GLN A 58 -2.10 -3.55 -1.78
CA GLN A 58 -2.88 -3.78 -0.56
C GLN A 58 -3.61 -5.11 -0.66
N ILE A 59 -3.67 -5.83 0.45
CA ILE A 59 -4.57 -6.98 0.62
C ILE A 59 -5.63 -6.55 1.62
N THR A 60 -6.90 -6.56 1.20
CA THR A 60 -8.01 -6.21 2.09
C THR A 60 -8.55 -7.45 2.80
N SER A 61 -9.07 -7.26 4.02
CA SER A 61 -9.89 -8.26 4.69
C SER A 61 -11.33 -8.15 4.15
N ASP A 62 -12.29 -8.75 4.87
CA ASP A 62 -13.73 -8.58 4.67
C ASP A 62 -14.24 -7.12 4.61
N GLN A 63 -13.49 -6.17 5.17
CA GLN A 63 -13.80 -4.73 5.13
C GLN A 63 -13.38 -4.13 3.77
N GLY A 64 -14.32 -3.45 3.08
CA GLY A 64 -14.17 -2.92 1.72
C GLY A 64 -13.10 -1.83 1.55
N ILE A 65 -13.47 -0.66 0.99
CA ILE A 65 -12.51 0.45 0.86
C ILE A 65 -12.14 0.98 2.24
N THR A 66 -10.85 1.00 2.54
CA THR A 66 -10.29 1.48 3.80
C THR A 66 -9.58 2.82 3.62
N PRO A 67 -9.34 3.60 4.68
CA PRO A 67 -8.47 4.79 4.62
C PRO A 67 -7.07 4.50 4.07
N LEU A 68 -6.56 3.27 4.26
CA LEU A 68 -5.30 2.83 3.66
C LEU A 68 -5.39 2.69 2.14
N THR A 69 -6.52 2.21 1.62
CA THR A 69 -6.79 2.12 0.17
C THR A 69 -6.76 3.51 -0.46
N ILE A 70 -7.36 4.49 0.21
CA ILE A 70 -7.34 5.89 -0.22
C ILE A 70 -5.90 6.42 -0.20
N ALA A 71 -5.14 6.17 0.88
CA ALA A 71 -3.76 6.64 1.02
C ALA A 71 -2.82 6.09 -0.07
N LEU A 72 -2.93 4.80 -0.39
CA LEU A 72 -2.12 4.16 -1.43
C LEU A 72 -2.55 4.61 -2.82
N ALA A 73 -3.85 4.75 -3.09
CA ALA A 73 -4.34 5.31 -4.34
C ALA A 73 -3.88 6.77 -4.53
N VAL A 74 -3.88 7.60 -3.48
CA VAL A 74 -3.32 8.95 -3.54
C VAL A 74 -1.83 8.94 -3.87
N ALA A 75 -1.04 8.11 -3.19
CA ALA A 75 0.38 7.99 -3.46
C ALA A 75 0.65 7.57 -4.90
N ALA A 76 -0.07 6.54 -5.38
CA ALA A 76 0.03 6.05 -6.74
C ALA A 76 -0.36 7.09 -7.79
N LYS A 77 -1.40 7.89 -7.54
CA LYS A 77 -1.80 9.01 -8.40
C LYS A 77 -0.68 10.04 -8.57
N HIS A 78 0.02 10.37 -7.47
CA HIS A 78 1.12 11.35 -7.50
C HIS A 78 2.39 10.82 -8.15
N THR A 79 2.69 9.53 -8.00
CA THR A 79 3.91 8.93 -8.56
C THR A 79 3.71 8.22 -9.90
N LYS A 80 2.45 8.11 -10.37
CA LYS A 80 2.06 7.26 -11.50
C LYS A 80 2.46 5.79 -11.28
N ALA A 81 2.46 5.35 -10.02
CA ALA A 81 2.72 3.96 -9.68
C ALA A 81 1.53 3.09 -10.07
N ARG A 82 1.80 1.80 -10.30
CA ARG A 82 0.74 0.80 -10.36
C ARG A 82 0.26 0.51 -8.93
N PHE A 83 -1.04 0.61 -8.67
CA PHE A 83 -1.62 0.24 -7.39
C PHE A 83 -2.61 -0.91 -7.57
N ILE A 84 -2.37 -2.00 -6.86
CA ILE A 84 -3.22 -3.20 -6.88
C ILE A 84 -3.86 -3.38 -5.51
N CYS A 85 -5.17 -3.54 -5.49
CA CYS A 85 -5.93 -3.89 -4.30
C CYS A 85 -6.50 -5.30 -4.46
N ILE A 86 -5.99 -6.24 -3.67
CA ILE A 86 -6.42 -7.64 -3.68
C ILE A 86 -7.58 -7.77 -2.70
N LEU A 87 -8.77 -7.97 -3.25
CA LEU A 87 -10.03 -8.03 -2.51
C LEU A 87 -10.34 -9.43 -2.02
N HIS A 88 -10.95 -9.52 -0.84
CA HIS A 88 -11.56 -10.77 -0.36
C HIS A 88 -12.67 -11.23 -1.32
N GLN A 89 -12.89 -12.54 -1.47
CA GLN A 89 -13.82 -13.08 -2.48
C GLN A 89 -15.29 -12.62 -2.32
N LEU A 90 -15.64 -12.09 -1.15
CA LEU A 90 -16.99 -11.61 -0.83
C LEU A 90 -17.23 -10.15 -1.21
N GLN A 91 -16.19 -9.43 -1.65
CA GLN A 91 -16.30 -8.01 -1.99
C GLN A 91 -16.59 -7.81 -3.46
N ASP A 92 -17.53 -6.91 -3.77
CA ASP A 92 -17.83 -6.53 -5.14
C ASP A 92 -16.85 -5.45 -5.63
N ILE A 93 -16.25 -5.69 -6.80
CA ILE A 93 -15.27 -4.79 -7.42
C ILE A 93 -15.91 -3.47 -7.84
N GLU A 94 -17.13 -3.50 -8.37
CA GLU A 94 -17.81 -2.29 -8.84
C GLU A 94 -18.25 -1.43 -7.66
N ASP A 95 -18.69 -2.03 -6.55
CA ASP A 95 -18.93 -1.29 -5.31
C ASP A 95 -17.65 -0.60 -4.80
N CYS A 96 -16.53 -1.31 -4.79
CA CYS A 96 -15.22 -0.75 -4.40
C CYS A 96 -14.81 0.43 -5.31
N LYS A 97 -15.02 0.30 -6.63
CA LYS A 97 -14.77 1.39 -7.58
C LYS A 97 -15.73 2.56 -7.38
N ALA A 98 -17.00 2.30 -7.12
CA ALA A 98 -18.00 3.34 -6.85
C ALA A 98 -17.60 4.16 -5.61
N GLN A 99 -17.17 3.50 -4.54
CA GLN A 99 -16.65 4.16 -3.33
C GLN A 99 -15.41 5.02 -3.63
N LEU A 100 -14.44 4.53 -4.43
CA LEU A 100 -13.28 5.33 -4.84
C LEU A 100 -13.61 6.49 -5.80
N SER A 101 -14.76 6.42 -6.49
CA SER A 101 -15.21 7.49 -7.38
C SER A 101 -15.50 8.77 -6.61
N CYS A 102 -16.00 8.67 -5.37
CA CYS A 102 -16.22 9.81 -4.47
C CYS A 102 -14.93 10.62 -4.20
N TYR A 103 -13.76 10.01 -4.39
CA TYR A 103 -12.45 10.62 -4.16
C TYR A 103 -11.70 10.98 -5.44
N ASN A 104 -12.29 10.78 -6.63
CA ASN A 104 -11.60 10.90 -7.92
C ASN A 104 -10.37 9.98 -8.02
N LEU A 105 -10.50 8.76 -7.49
CA LEU A 105 -9.46 7.73 -7.43
C LEU A 105 -9.87 6.42 -8.15
N LYS A 106 -11.04 6.39 -8.79
CA LYS A 106 -11.59 5.20 -9.46
C LYS A 106 -10.59 4.52 -10.40
N ASP A 107 -9.92 5.30 -11.23
CA ASP A 107 -9.03 4.78 -12.29
C ASP A 107 -7.59 4.54 -11.81
N VAL A 108 -7.33 4.74 -10.52
CA VAL A 108 -5.97 4.61 -9.95
C VAL A 108 -5.72 3.22 -9.38
N ALA A 109 -6.77 2.53 -8.92
CA ALA A 109 -6.67 1.23 -8.26
C ALA A 109 -7.10 0.08 -9.18
N GLU A 110 -6.22 -0.91 -9.33
CA GLU A 110 -6.53 -2.20 -9.96
C GLU A 110 -7.08 -3.16 -8.91
N PHE A 111 -8.39 -3.45 -8.96
CA PHE A 111 -9.03 -4.41 -8.06
C PHE A 111 -9.00 -5.83 -8.63
N VAL A 112 -8.55 -6.78 -7.81
CA VAL A 112 -8.40 -8.19 -8.22
C VAL A 112 -8.78 -9.14 -7.09
N HIS A 113 -9.33 -10.30 -7.43
CA HIS A 113 -9.50 -11.41 -6.50
C HIS A 113 -8.42 -12.46 -6.74
N GLY A 114 -7.94 -13.09 -5.68
CA GLY A 114 -7.07 -14.26 -5.79
C GLY A 114 -5.87 -14.24 -4.85
N ASN A 115 -4.91 -15.11 -5.13
CA ASN A 115 -3.73 -15.28 -4.29
C ASN A 115 -2.68 -14.19 -4.59
N PRO A 116 -2.25 -13.39 -3.60
CA PRO A 116 -1.20 -12.39 -3.78
C PRO A 116 0.10 -12.93 -4.39
N CYS A 117 0.44 -14.19 -4.09
CA CYS A 117 1.66 -14.83 -4.60
C CYS A 117 1.65 -15.12 -6.11
N GLU A 118 0.47 -15.16 -6.72
CA GLU A 118 0.25 -15.41 -8.15
C GLU A 118 0.04 -14.10 -8.92
N ILE A 119 -0.57 -13.11 -8.28
CA ILE A 119 -0.93 -11.81 -8.87
C ILE A 119 0.27 -10.84 -8.90
N ILE A 120 1.10 -10.87 -7.87
CA ILE A 120 2.18 -9.89 -7.70
C ILE A 120 3.44 -10.40 -8.39
N ASP A 121 3.82 -9.77 -9.50
CA ASP A 121 5.17 -9.89 -10.03
C ASP A 121 6.14 -9.16 -9.09
N MET A 122 6.98 -9.92 -8.39
CA MET A 122 7.99 -9.40 -7.47
C MET A 122 9.27 -8.94 -8.16
N ASN A 123 9.32 -8.98 -9.51
CA ASN A 123 10.45 -8.56 -10.32
C ASN A 123 10.33 -7.17 -11.03
N PRO A 124 9.83 -6.07 -10.43
CA PRO A 124 9.99 -4.75 -11.03
C PRO A 124 11.12 -4.00 -10.31
N ARG A 125 12.20 -3.67 -11.05
CA ARG A 125 13.33 -2.85 -10.57
C ARG A 125 12.83 -1.60 -9.82
N GLY A 126 12.91 -1.64 -8.50
CA GLY A 126 12.63 -0.53 -7.61
C GLY A 126 11.19 -0.41 -7.08
N SER A 127 10.50 -1.52 -6.87
CA SER A 127 9.15 -1.53 -6.27
C SER A 127 9.21 -1.47 -4.74
N ILE A 128 8.30 -0.73 -4.11
CA ILE A 128 8.10 -0.77 -2.65
C ILE A 128 6.67 -1.18 -2.43
N VAL A 129 6.49 -2.42 -2.05
CA VAL A 129 5.18 -2.97 -1.75
C VAL A 129 4.78 -2.53 -0.33
N VAL A 130 3.52 -2.18 -0.13
CA VAL A 130 2.99 -1.81 1.20
C VAL A 130 1.86 -2.76 1.54
N VAL A 131 2.21 -3.94 2.02
CA VAL A 131 1.22 -5.00 2.30
C VAL A 131 0.67 -4.88 3.71
N SER A 132 -0.50 -4.28 3.88
CA SER A 132 -1.29 -4.52 5.09
C SER A 132 -1.94 -5.90 5.01
N ASN A 133 -1.91 -6.66 6.10
CA ASN A 133 -2.75 -7.84 6.26
C ASN A 133 -3.45 -7.75 7.62
N LEU A 134 -4.72 -7.36 7.63
CA LEU A 134 -5.56 -7.38 8.81
C LEU A 134 -6.43 -8.66 8.81
N GLU A 135 -5.79 -9.82 8.69
CA GLU A 135 -6.28 -11.07 9.27
C GLU A 135 -5.09 -12.02 9.41
N ARG A 136 -4.95 -12.61 10.61
CA ARG A 136 -4.07 -13.76 10.81
C ARG A 136 -4.46 -14.83 9.79
N ARG A 137 -3.63 -15.04 8.77
CA ARG A 137 -3.69 -16.27 7.96
C ARG A 137 -3.88 -17.43 8.93
N ARG A 138 -4.79 -18.37 8.64
CA ARG A 138 -4.97 -19.61 9.43
C ARG A 138 -3.64 -20.35 9.72
N ASN A 139 -2.58 -20.05 8.94
CA ASN A 139 -1.24 -20.65 9.03
C ASN A 139 -0.17 -19.76 9.69
N GLY A 140 -0.51 -18.61 10.28
CA GLY A 140 0.40 -17.80 11.11
C GLY A 140 1.55 -17.06 10.38
N ALA A 141 1.86 -17.40 9.13
CA ALA A 141 2.94 -16.75 8.37
C ALA A 141 2.49 -15.44 7.70
N SER A 142 3.28 -14.39 7.88
CA SER A 142 3.08 -13.06 7.27
C SER A 142 3.43 -13.07 5.77
N PHE A 143 2.86 -12.15 4.99
CA PHE A 143 3.22 -12.03 3.56
C PHE A 143 4.73 -11.84 3.38
N GLY A 144 5.35 -11.04 4.26
CA GLY A 144 6.80 -10.85 4.30
C GLY A 144 7.56 -12.15 4.49
N GLU A 145 7.10 -13.03 5.38
CA GLU A 145 7.74 -14.32 5.64
C GLU A 145 7.62 -15.27 4.44
N VAL A 146 6.48 -15.26 3.75
CA VAL A 146 6.26 -16.07 2.53
C VAL A 146 7.20 -15.64 1.40
N ILE A 147 7.48 -14.34 1.28
CA ILE A 147 8.34 -13.83 0.20
C ILE A 147 9.84 -13.88 0.52
N LYS A 148 10.24 -13.87 1.81
CA LYS A 148 11.66 -13.95 2.24
C LYS A 148 12.39 -15.17 1.67
N GLY A 149 11.67 -16.26 1.41
CA GLY A 149 12.24 -17.50 0.86
C GLY A 149 12.42 -17.53 -0.66
N ARG A 150 11.95 -16.51 -1.41
CA ARG A 150 12.07 -16.50 -2.88
C ARG A 150 13.45 -16.03 -3.34
N LYS A 151 14.08 -16.81 -4.23
CA LYS A 151 15.40 -16.51 -4.80
C LYS A 151 15.38 -15.17 -5.56
N GLY A 152 16.36 -14.31 -5.30
CA GLY A 152 16.51 -13.02 -5.99
C GLY A 152 15.73 -11.85 -5.35
N VAL A 153 15.02 -12.09 -4.24
CA VAL A 153 14.19 -11.09 -3.56
C VAL A 153 14.80 -10.78 -2.18
N GLU A 154 15.04 -9.50 -1.91
CA GLU A 154 15.33 -8.99 -0.57
C GLU A 154 14.05 -8.36 -0.01
N CYS A 155 13.73 -8.54 1.26
CA CYS A 155 12.60 -7.82 1.84
C CYS A 155 12.83 -7.43 3.30
N VAL A 156 12.27 -6.27 3.65
CA VAL A 156 12.31 -5.70 4.99
C VAL A 156 10.87 -5.46 5.42
N THR A 157 10.43 -6.23 6.41
CA THR A 157 9.11 -6.10 7.04
C THR A 157 9.23 -5.36 8.37
N ARG A 158 8.32 -4.42 8.61
CA ARG A 158 8.16 -3.69 9.86
C ARG A 158 6.69 -3.66 10.25
N SER A 159 6.39 -3.95 11.51
CA SER A 159 5.06 -3.74 12.08
C SER A 159 4.79 -2.25 12.25
N ILE A 160 3.61 -1.80 11.84
CA ILE A 160 3.16 -0.41 11.98
C ILE A 160 1.88 -0.43 12.81
N GLY A 161 1.98 -0.09 14.10
CA GLY A 161 0.85 -0.23 15.03
C GLY A 161 0.41 -1.69 15.22
N GLU A 162 -0.84 -1.88 15.66
CA GLU A 162 -1.44 -3.21 15.82
C GLU A 162 -2.08 -3.66 14.50
N GLY A 163 -1.73 -4.86 14.04
CA GLY A 163 -2.40 -5.51 12.89
C GLY A 163 -1.99 -5.02 11.49
N MET A 164 -0.97 -4.15 11.35
CA MET A 164 -0.42 -3.78 10.05
C MET A 164 1.07 -4.11 9.93
N GLU A 165 1.44 -4.55 8.74
CA GLU A 165 2.83 -4.73 8.34
C GLU A 165 3.13 -3.85 7.13
N LEU A 166 4.36 -3.38 7.05
CA LEU A 166 4.90 -2.71 5.89
C LEU A 166 6.08 -3.55 5.41
N THR A 167 5.98 -4.10 4.21
CA THR A 167 7.02 -4.96 3.65
C THR A 167 7.62 -4.35 2.39
N ARG A 168 8.77 -3.69 2.55
CA ARG A 168 9.55 -3.27 1.41
C ARG A 168 10.18 -4.49 0.73
N ILE A 169 10.05 -4.56 -0.59
CA ILE A 169 10.67 -5.59 -1.43
C ILE A 169 11.77 -4.93 -2.25
N GLY A 170 12.87 -5.64 -2.47
CA GLY A 170 13.99 -5.27 -3.31
C GLY A 170 14.51 -6.49 -4.04
N LEU A 171 15.47 -6.28 -4.95
CA LEU A 171 16.18 -7.37 -5.60
C LEU A 171 17.49 -7.61 -4.85
N SER A 172 17.73 -8.85 -4.45
CA SER A 172 19.05 -9.24 -3.96
C SER A 172 19.98 -9.34 -5.17
N CYS A 173 20.99 -8.48 -5.26
CA CYS A 173 22.02 -8.58 -6.30
C CYS A 173 22.87 -9.84 -6.09
N SER A 174 22.44 -10.98 -6.63
CA SER A 174 23.27 -12.19 -6.73
C SER A 174 23.71 -12.50 -8.17
N CYS A 175 23.74 -11.49 -9.05
CA CYS A 175 24.37 -11.56 -10.37
C CYS A 175 24.99 -10.21 -10.79
N LEU A 176 26.13 -9.86 -10.17
CA LEU A 176 27.21 -9.09 -10.81
C LEU A 176 28.52 -9.89 -10.73
N HIS A 177 28.42 -11.21 -10.84
CA HIS A 177 29.50 -12.07 -11.30
C HIS A 177 29.17 -12.50 -12.73
N ILE A 178 29.14 -11.52 -13.64
CA ILE A 178 29.59 -11.81 -15.00
C ILE A 178 31.10 -11.97 -14.83
N GLN A 179 31.55 -13.21 -15.01
CA GLN A 179 32.95 -13.54 -15.21
C GLN A 179 33.52 -12.58 -16.26
N LEU A 180 34.36 -11.63 -15.84
CA LEU A 180 35.43 -11.16 -16.70
C LEU A 180 36.52 -12.23 -16.64
N VAL A 181 36.33 -13.28 -17.44
CA VAL A 181 37.38 -14.22 -17.81
C VAL A 181 37.45 -14.16 -19.34
N GLY A 182 38.59 -13.69 -19.84
CA GLY A 182 38.91 -13.58 -21.27
C GLY A 182 39.33 -12.17 -21.64
#